data_AF-A0A6N3C978-F1
#
_entry.id   AF-A0A6N3C978-F1
#
_cell.length_a   1.000
_cell.length_b   1.000
_cell.length_c   1.000
_cell.angle_alpha   90.00
_cell.angle_beta   90.00
_cell.angle_gamma   90.00
#
_symmetry.space_group_name_H-M   'P 1'
#
loop_
_entity.id
_entity.type
_entity.pdbx_description
1 polymer ?
#
loop_
_entity_poly.entity_id
_entity_poly.type
_entity_poly.pdbx_seq_one_letter_code
_entity_poly.pdbx_strand_id
1 'polypeptide(L)'
;MHDKPWLTPEQQIEHLERKGVAFSLMSKQEALSYLKHNNNYFRLRSYRCGFDKVVGGVNDGKYIGLDFAMLQDLAVIDYELRQVLLPMTIDIEHFSKVELFERLGRDSVDPYEIVEQYLNGKRCSQFEGVSGGSVTREIDSRLNSCYINGLISSYRETGYPVWVFTELITFGTFIDFLFSVSRYLHDGEFRKRAYELQAVKGLRHACAHNNCIINDLKSGKPRYNVSYDVRNAVTGLKLQDVNAKAKLSNERLQHIATTLYLHSTMASTGVRTNKGKQLRRLVERMYRNESYYLRNDQIRTGFAFISGLINGWFVN
;
A
#
# COMPACT_ATOMS: atom_id res chain seq x y z
N MET A 1 -25.89 26.75 -1.45
CA MET A 1 -24.58 26.91 -0.76
C MET A 1 -24.05 25.52 -0.46
N HIS A 2 -22.75 25.28 -0.65
CA HIS A 2 -22.14 24.00 -0.26
C HIS A 2 -21.77 24.01 1.22
N ASP A 3 -22.01 22.91 1.94
CA ASP A 3 -21.81 22.77 3.40
C ASP A 3 -20.35 22.86 3.87
N LYS A 4 -19.39 23.02 2.95
CA LYS A 4 -17.94 23.05 3.22
C LYS A 4 -17.30 24.22 2.47
N PRO A 5 -17.30 25.43 3.04
CA PRO A 5 -16.71 26.59 2.41
C PRO A 5 -15.18 26.48 2.33
N TRP A 6 -14.58 27.20 1.38
CA TRP A 6 -13.14 27.38 1.34
C TRP A 6 -12.69 28.18 2.56
N LEU A 7 -11.67 27.69 3.28
CA LEU A 7 -11.13 28.33 4.47
C LEU A 7 -9.69 28.80 4.19
N THR A 8 -9.37 30.04 4.56
CA THR A 8 -7.98 30.53 4.58
C THR A 8 -7.15 29.77 5.63
N PRO A 9 -5.80 29.78 5.54
CA PRO A 9 -4.96 29.15 6.57
C PRO A 9 -5.27 29.63 7.99
N GLU A 10 -5.57 30.91 8.19
CA GLU A 10 -5.97 31.47 9.48
C GLU A 10 -7.29 30.86 9.97
N GLN A 11 -8.30 30.81 9.10
CA GLN A 11 -9.60 30.19 9.40
C GLN A 11 -9.50 28.67 9.64
N GLN A 12 -8.53 28.01 8.99
CA GLN A 12 -8.22 26.60 9.20
C GLN A 12 -7.66 26.34 10.61
N ILE A 13 -6.77 27.21 11.11
CA ILE A 13 -6.24 27.15 12.48
C ILE A 13 -7.38 27.34 13.49
N GLU A 14 -8.21 28.37 13.31
CA GLU A 14 -9.38 28.59 14.17
C GLU A 14 -10.37 27.41 14.14
N HIS A 15 -10.55 26.78 12.98
CA HIS A 15 -11.39 25.58 12.88
C HIS A 15 -10.83 24.40 13.67
N LEU A 16 -9.51 24.16 13.61
CA LEU A 16 -8.86 23.09 14.37
C LEU A 16 -8.95 23.34 15.88
N GLU A 17 -8.72 24.58 16.31
CA GLU A 17 -8.85 24.97 17.72
C GLU A 17 -10.28 24.75 18.24
N ARG A 18 -11.30 25.17 17.49
CA ARG A 18 -12.71 24.91 17.83
C ARG A 18 -13.03 23.42 17.95
N LYS A 19 -12.32 22.57 17.20
CA LYS A 19 -12.44 21.10 17.26
C LYS A 19 -11.59 20.47 18.36
N GLY A 20 -10.93 21.25 19.22
CA GLY A 20 -10.13 20.76 20.35
C GLY A 20 -8.71 20.32 19.99
N VAL A 21 -8.17 20.80 18.86
CA VAL A 21 -6.75 20.60 18.54
C VAL A 21 -5.91 21.63 19.30
N ALA A 22 -4.91 21.16 20.03
CA ALA A 22 -3.96 21.98 20.76
C ALA A 22 -2.82 22.51 19.87
N PHE A 23 -2.19 23.58 20.35
CA PHE A 23 -1.01 24.23 19.75
C PHE A 23 0.08 24.42 20.82
N SER A 24 0.26 23.37 21.64
CA SER A 24 1.19 23.33 22.77
C SER A 24 2.56 22.79 22.38
N LEU A 25 2.62 21.86 21.43
CA LEU A 25 3.87 21.31 20.89
C LEU A 25 4.37 22.11 19.67
N MET A 26 3.46 22.76 18.95
CA MET A 26 3.74 23.67 17.86
C MET A 26 2.88 24.91 17.99
N SER A 27 3.49 26.09 17.91
CA SER A 27 2.77 27.37 18.00
C SER A 27 1.80 27.56 16.83
N LYS A 28 0.79 28.41 17.03
CA LYS A 28 -0.15 28.77 15.95
C LYS A 28 0.57 29.44 14.76
N GLN A 29 1.61 30.23 15.01
CA GLN A 29 2.39 30.89 13.96
C GLN A 29 3.15 29.87 13.10
N GLU A 30 3.78 28.88 13.73
CA GLU A 30 4.46 27.78 13.02
C GLU A 30 3.46 26.93 12.23
N ALA A 31 2.33 26.58 12.84
CA ALA A 31 1.26 25.82 12.20
C ALA A 31 0.69 26.56 10.98
N LEU A 32 0.49 27.88 11.09
CA LEU A 32 0.05 28.74 10.01
C LEU A 32 1.06 28.76 8.86
N SER A 33 2.36 28.92 9.17
CA SER A 33 3.43 28.86 8.19
C SER A 33 3.47 27.50 7.48
N TYR A 34 3.25 26.40 8.22
CA TYR A 34 3.20 25.06 7.66
C TYR A 34 2.03 24.87 6.67
N LEU A 35 0.83 25.36 7.01
CA LEU A 35 -0.34 25.30 6.13
C LEU A 35 -0.20 26.16 4.87
N LYS A 36 0.58 27.26 4.94
CA LYS A 36 0.83 28.14 3.79
C LYS A 36 1.78 27.53 2.77
N HIS A 37 2.83 26.82 3.22
CA HIS A 37 3.96 26.50 2.36
C HIS A 37 4.22 25.00 2.15
N ASN A 38 3.77 24.12 3.05
CA ASN A 38 4.24 22.73 3.08
C ASN A 38 3.15 21.69 2.78
N ASN A 39 1.91 21.90 3.23
CA ASN A 39 0.91 20.85 3.15
C ASN A 39 -0.50 21.38 2.97
N ASN A 40 -1.30 20.64 2.21
CA ASN A 40 -2.71 20.91 2.07
C ASN A 40 -3.44 20.52 3.37
N TYR A 41 -4.20 21.46 3.93
CA TYR A 41 -5.05 21.26 5.10
C TYR A 41 -5.90 19.98 5.05
N PHE A 42 -6.45 19.64 3.88
CA PHE A 42 -7.26 18.44 3.68
C PHE A 42 -6.48 17.15 3.93
N ARG A 43 -5.22 17.11 3.52
CA ARG A 43 -4.32 15.97 3.76
C ARG A 43 -3.97 15.89 5.24
N LEU A 44 -3.58 17.01 5.83
CA LEU A 44 -3.16 17.08 7.23
C LEU A 44 -4.28 16.63 8.19
N ARG A 45 -5.50 17.11 7.98
CA ARG A 45 -6.66 16.71 8.80
C ARG A 45 -7.06 15.25 8.63
N SER A 46 -6.48 14.48 7.70
CA SER A 46 -6.81 13.06 7.57
C SER A 46 -6.29 12.25 8.77
N TYR A 47 -5.14 12.63 9.34
CA TYR A 47 -4.48 11.92 10.44
C TYR A 47 -5.21 12.09 11.79
N ARG A 48 -6.18 13.00 11.88
CA ARG A 48 -7.04 13.14 13.07
C ARG A 48 -7.91 11.90 13.34
N CYS A 49 -8.09 11.01 12.35
CA CYS A 49 -8.92 9.81 12.51
C CYS A 49 -8.34 8.83 13.54
N GLY A 50 -7.02 8.88 13.78
CA GLY A 50 -6.35 8.13 14.84
C GLY A 50 -6.56 8.68 16.26
N PHE A 51 -7.35 9.74 16.44
CA PHE A 51 -7.59 10.39 17.73
C PHE A 51 -9.06 10.30 18.11
N ASP A 52 -9.30 9.97 19.37
CA ASP A 52 -10.66 9.88 19.92
C ASP A 52 -11.24 11.26 20.20
N LYS A 53 -12.56 11.29 20.36
CA LYS A 53 -13.33 12.50 20.63
C LYS A 53 -14.13 12.33 21.91
N VAL A 54 -14.34 13.44 22.61
CA VAL A 54 -15.25 13.50 23.75
C VAL A 54 -16.67 13.15 23.28
N VAL A 55 -17.35 12.31 24.06
CA VAL A 55 -18.76 11.94 23.85
C VAL A 55 -19.58 12.51 25.00
N GLY A 56 -20.52 13.40 24.68
CA GLY A 56 -21.40 14.07 25.63
C GLY A 56 -20.78 15.30 26.33
N GLY A 57 -21.66 16.10 26.95
CA GLY A 57 -21.28 17.31 27.68
C GLY A 57 -20.88 18.50 26.81
N VAL A 58 -20.31 19.53 27.43
CA VAL A 58 -19.98 20.84 26.78
C VAL A 58 -18.88 20.72 25.71
N ASN A 59 -18.07 19.67 25.78
CA ASN A 59 -16.96 19.45 24.85
C ASN A 59 -17.24 18.35 23.81
N ASP A 60 -18.51 17.93 23.67
CA ASP A 60 -18.90 16.86 22.73
C ASP A 60 -18.33 17.08 21.32
N GLY A 61 -17.73 16.02 20.75
CA GLY A 61 -17.16 16.03 19.41
C GLY A 61 -15.78 16.70 19.26
N LYS A 62 -15.19 17.27 20.33
CA LYS A 62 -13.80 17.76 20.34
C LYS A 62 -12.79 16.61 20.48
N TYR A 63 -11.62 16.74 19.86
CA TYR A 63 -10.54 15.75 19.96
C TYR A 63 -9.94 15.70 21.36
N ILE A 64 -9.50 14.52 21.76
CA ILE A 64 -8.82 14.28 23.03
C ILE A 64 -7.31 14.16 22.77
N GLY A 65 -6.52 15.03 23.40
CA GLY A 65 -5.05 14.96 23.39
C GLY A 65 -4.39 15.15 22.03
N LEU A 66 -5.10 15.72 21.05
CA LEU A 66 -4.57 15.98 19.72
C LEU A 66 -3.90 17.36 19.65
N ASP A 67 -2.65 17.41 19.25
CA ASP A 67 -1.92 18.64 18.94
C ASP A 67 -1.62 18.75 17.43
N PHE A 68 -1.51 19.97 16.90
CA PHE A 68 -1.14 20.20 15.51
C PHE A 68 0.20 19.56 15.14
N ALA A 69 1.19 19.58 16.04
CA ALA A 69 2.50 18.98 15.81
C ALA A 69 2.39 17.46 15.53
N MET A 70 1.44 16.77 16.15
CA MET A 70 1.21 15.34 15.93
C MET A 70 0.66 15.06 14.52
N LEU A 71 -0.24 15.92 14.02
CA LEU A 71 -0.74 15.79 12.65
C LEU A 71 0.39 15.97 11.63
N GLN A 72 1.25 16.96 11.87
CA GLN A 72 2.42 17.21 11.03
C GLN A 72 3.38 16.02 11.07
N ASP A 73 3.69 15.52 12.26
CA ASP A 73 4.62 14.41 12.45
C ASP A 73 4.14 13.13 11.75
N LEU A 74 2.87 12.75 11.94
CA LEU A 74 2.24 11.64 11.22
C LEU A 74 2.27 11.84 9.70
N ALA A 75 2.05 13.07 9.21
CA ALA A 75 2.11 13.36 7.78
C ALA A 75 3.50 13.14 7.17
N VAL A 76 4.56 13.47 7.92
CA VAL A 76 5.95 13.24 7.52
C VAL A 76 6.30 11.74 7.59
N ILE A 77 5.92 11.05 8.67
CA ILE A 77 6.12 9.60 8.80
C ILE A 77 5.42 8.85 7.66
N ASP A 78 4.17 9.21 7.33
CA ASP A 78 3.42 8.62 6.23
C ASP A 78 4.11 8.83 4.88
N TYR A 79 4.69 10.01 4.66
CA TYR A 79 5.47 10.29 3.47
C TYR A 79 6.71 9.40 3.37
N GLU A 80 7.52 9.33 4.43
CA GLU A 80 8.72 8.49 4.46
C GLU A 80 8.36 7.00 4.29
N LEU A 81 7.29 6.54 4.94
CA LEU A 81 6.74 5.20 4.78
C LEU A 81 6.45 4.90 3.29
N ARG A 82 5.77 5.82 2.58
CA ARG A 82 5.46 5.66 1.15
C ARG A 82 6.72 5.61 0.28
N GLN A 83 7.75 6.40 0.60
CA GLN A 83 9.02 6.38 -0.14
C GLN A 83 9.74 5.03 -0.03
N VAL A 84 9.56 4.30 1.07
CA VAL A 84 10.16 2.98 1.26
C VAL A 84 9.28 1.87 0.66
N LEU A 85 7.96 1.92 0.93
CA LEU A 85 7.04 0.86 0.52
C LEU A 85 6.77 0.83 -0.99
N LEU A 86 6.69 1.97 -1.67
CA LEU A 86 6.41 2.00 -3.11
C LEU A 86 7.46 1.21 -3.92
N PRO A 87 8.78 1.46 -3.77
CA PRO A 87 9.77 0.64 -4.45
C PRO A 87 9.70 -0.85 -4.06
N MET A 88 9.36 -1.20 -2.81
CA MET A 88 9.19 -2.61 -2.43
C MET A 88 8.06 -3.29 -3.22
N THR A 89 6.98 -2.57 -3.54
CA THR A 89 5.92 -3.12 -4.41
C THR A 89 6.38 -3.35 -5.84
N ILE A 90 7.36 -2.57 -6.33
CA ILE A 90 7.97 -2.74 -7.65
C ILE A 90 8.90 -3.97 -7.62
N ASP A 91 9.70 -4.11 -6.57
CA ASP A 91 10.55 -5.29 -6.37
C ASP A 91 9.70 -6.58 -6.35
N ILE A 92 8.59 -6.59 -5.60
CA ILE A 92 7.69 -7.75 -5.54
C ILE A 92 7.10 -8.09 -6.91
N GLU A 93 6.67 -7.09 -7.70
CA GLU A 93 6.20 -7.33 -9.06
C GLU A 93 7.30 -8.00 -9.90
N HIS A 94 8.53 -7.47 -9.85
CA HIS A 94 9.65 -8.03 -10.58
C HIS A 94 9.92 -9.50 -10.18
N PHE A 95 10.07 -9.79 -8.90
CA PHE A 95 10.33 -11.15 -8.43
C PHE A 95 9.15 -12.10 -8.72
N SER A 96 7.91 -11.60 -8.74
CA SER A 96 6.74 -12.40 -9.11
C SER A 96 6.78 -12.79 -10.60
N LYS A 97 7.28 -11.93 -11.47
CA LYS A 97 7.49 -12.25 -12.89
C LYS A 97 8.59 -13.31 -13.05
N VAL A 98 9.69 -13.20 -12.30
CA VAL A 98 10.78 -14.19 -12.30
C VAL A 98 10.26 -15.57 -11.85
N GLU A 99 9.51 -15.63 -10.74
CA GLU A 99 8.88 -16.86 -10.24
C GLU A 99 7.91 -17.47 -11.26
N LEU A 100 7.15 -16.64 -11.99
CA LEU A 100 6.32 -17.09 -13.10
C LEU A 100 7.14 -17.74 -14.21
N PHE A 101 8.24 -17.13 -14.65
CA PHE A 101 9.06 -17.70 -15.72
C PHE A 101 9.72 -19.02 -15.30
N GLU A 102 10.23 -19.08 -14.07
CA GLU A 102 10.78 -20.31 -13.51
C GLU A 102 9.72 -21.42 -13.50
N ARG A 103 8.49 -21.09 -13.08
CA ARG A 103 7.41 -22.06 -13.01
C ARG A 103 6.99 -22.57 -14.38
N LEU A 104 6.75 -21.68 -15.34
CA LEU A 104 6.37 -22.06 -16.70
C LEU A 104 7.47 -22.87 -17.39
N GLY A 105 8.74 -22.53 -17.16
CA GLY A 105 9.88 -23.28 -17.70
C GLY A 105 9.98 -24.69 -17.12
N ARG A 106 9.74 -24.86 -15.82
CA ARG A 106 9.72 -26.18 -15.17
C ARG A 106 8.64 -27.10 -15.73
N ASP A 107 7.45 -26.55 -15.96
CA ASP A 107 6.30 -27.31 -16.46
C ASP A 107 6.30 -27.41 -18.00
N SER A 108 7.35 -26.94 -18.68
CA SER A 108 7.52 -26.94 -20.15
C SER A 108 6.31 -26.33 -20.89
N VAL A 109 5.71 -25.30 -20.30
CA VAL A 109 4.55 -24.60 -20.88
C VAL A 109 5.02 -23.76 -22.06
N ASP A 110 4.31 -23.82 -23.18
CA ASP A 110 4.59 -22.96 -24.31
C ASP A 110 4.37 -21.47 -23.91
N PRO A 111 5.40 -20.62 -24.05
CA PRO A 111 5.35 -19.24 -23.58
C PRO A 111 4.42 -18.33 -24.40
N TYR A 112 4.03 -18.72 -25.62
CA TYR A 112 3.04 -18.03 -26.44
C TYR A 112 1.63 -18.54 -26.13
N GLU A 113 1.45 -19.86 -26.03
CA GLU A 113 0.15 -20.49 -25.82
C GLU A 113 -0.53 -19.96 -24.56
N ILE A 114 0.20 -19.86 -23.45
CA ILE A 114 -0.38 -19.41 -22.17
C ILE A 114 -0.91 -17.96 -22.24
N VAL A 115 -0.25 -17.11 -23.04
CA VAL A 115 -0.67 -15.72 -23.28
C VAL A 115 -1.88 -15.70 -24.20
N GLU A 116 -1.86 -16.48 -25.28
CA GLU A 116 -2.97 -16.57 -26.21
C GLU A 116 -4.25 -17.07 -25.54
N GLN A 117 -4.16 -18.13 -24.74
CA GLN A 117 -5.30 -18.65 -23.97
C GLN A 117 -5.89 -17.58 -23.03
N TYR A 118 -5.04 -16.82 -22.35
CA TYR A 118 -5.49 -15.72 -21.50
C TYR A 118 -6.21 -14.62 -22.29
N LEU A 119 -5.63 -14.16 -23.39
CA LEU A 119 -6.20 -13.11 -24.23
C LEU A 119 -7.53 -13.54 -24.87
N ASN A 120 -7.61 -14.79 -25.35
CA ASN A 120 -8.84 -15.36 -25.90
C ASN A 120 -9.94 -15.48 -24.85
N GLY A 121 -9.61 -15.91 -23.63
CA GLY A 121 -10.55 -15.93 -22.51
C GLY A 121 -11.13 -14.56 -22.17
N LYS A 122 -10.32 -13.48 -22.28
CA LYS A 122 -10.79 -12.10 -22.08
C LYS A 122 -11.71 -11.62 -23.20
N ARG A 123 -11.46 -12.01 -24.44
CA ARG A 123 -12.33 -11.67 -25.58
C ARG A 123 -13.71 -12.28 -25.43
N CYS A 124 -13.80 -13.57 -25.10
CA CYS A 124 -15.09 -14.25 -24.90
C CYS A 124 -15.95 -13.59 -23.81
N SER A 125 -15.33 -13.19 -22.69
CA SER A 125 -16.06 -12.51 -21.59
C SER A 125 -16.63 -11.12 -21.94
N GLN A 126 -16.10 -10.46 -22.99
CA GLN A 126 -16.63 -9.17 -23.45
C GLN A 126 -17.87 -9.31 -24.32
N PHE A 127 -17.98 -10.39 -25.11
CA PHE A 127 -19.17 -10.68 -25.89
C PHE A 127 -20.38 -10.99 -24.98
N GLU A 128 -20.14 -11.40 -23.74
CA GLU A 128 -21.17 -11.63 -22.70
C GLU A 128 -21.56 -10.36 -21.90
N GLY A 129 -21.17 -9.16 -22.36
CA GLY A 129 -21.66 -7.89 -21.80
C GLY A 129 -20.93 -7.37 -20.55
N VAL A 130 -19.81 -7.98 -20.14
CA VAL A 130 -18.97 -7.46 -19.06
C VAL A 130 -18.10 -6.31 -19.60
N SER A 131 -18.41 -5.08 -19.19
CA SER A 131 -17.73 -3.84 -19.63
C SER A 131 -16.31 -3.66 -19.04
N GLY A 132 -15.39 -4.56 -19.38
CA GLY A 132 -13.95 -4.36 -19.21
C GLY A 132 -13.29 -4.08 -20.55
N GLY A 133 -12.43 -3.06 -20.67
CA GLY A 133 -11.64 -2.83 -21.89
C GLY A 133 -10.78 -4.05 -22.23
N SER A 134 -10.58 -4.34 -23.53
CA SER A 134 -9.75 -5.48 -23.95
C SER A 134 -8.31 -5.23 -23.53
N VAL A 135 -7.66 -6.24 -22.93
CA VAL A 135 -6.22 -6.20 -22.60
C VAL A 135 -5.41 -5.83 -23.85
N THR A 136 -5.83 -6.30 -25.02
CA THR A 136 -5.24 -5.91 -26.31
C THR A 136 -5.38 -4.41 -26.56
N ARG A 137 -6.55 -3.80 -26.31
CA ARG A 137 -6.73 -2.34 -26.42
C ARG A 137 -5.89 -1.57 -25.41
N GLU A 138 -5.71 -2.09 -24.19
CA GLU A 138 -4.80 -1.49 -23.20
C GLU A 138 -3.37 -1.44 -23.75
N ILE A 139 -2.89 -2.54 -24.35
CA ILE A 139 -1.56 -2.61 -24.98
C ILE A 139 -1.48 -1.66 -26.18
N ASP A 140 -2.44 -1.71 -27.09
CA ASP A 140 -2.46 -0.91 -28.32
C ASP A 140 -2.49 0.60 -28.03
N SER A 141 -3.20 1.01 -26.96
CA SER A 141 -3.25 2.42 -26.54
C SER A 141 -1.87 2.99 -26.19
N ARG A 142 -0.88 2.13 -25.97
CA ARG A 142 0.50 2.51 -25.63
C ARG A 142 1.47 2.44 -26.81
N LEU A 143 0.99 2.27 -28.04
CA LEU A 143 1.82 2.33 -29.25
C LEU A 143 2.62 3.63 -29.37
N ASN A 144 2.08 4.74 -28.86
CA ASN A 144 2.75 6.04 -28.87
C ASN A 144 3.68 6.25 -27.65
N SER A 145 3.82 5.26 -26.76
CA SER A 145 4.70 5.35 -25.60
C SER A 145 6.17 5.22 -26.03
N CYS A 146 7.01 6.19 -25.68
CA CYS A 146 8.45 6.12 -25.95
C CYS A 146 9.17 4.97 -25.22
N TYR A 147 8.53 4.32 -24.25
CA TYR A 147 9.15 3.27 -23.44
C TYR A 147 8.88 1.85 -23.96
N ILE A 148 7.75 1.60 -24.63
CA ILE A 148 7.32 0.24 -25.03
C ILE A 148 6.86 0.13 -26.48
N ASN A 149 6.86 1.22 -27.26
CA ASN A 149 6.50 1.21 -28.68
C ASN A 149 7.30 0.18 -29.50
N GLY A 150 8.60 0.05 -29.24
CA GLY A 150 9.48 -0.91 -29.92
C GLY A 150 9.03 -2.35 -29.69
N LEU A 151 8.75 -2.72 -28.43
CA LEU A 151 8.25 -4.04 -28.07
C LEU A 151 6.90 -4.33 -28.72
N ILE A 152 5.96 -3.38 -28.68
CA ILE A 152 4.64 -3.59 -29.30
C ILE A 152 4.81 -3.79 -30.81
N SER A 153 5.61 -2.95 -31.47
CA SER A 153 5.82 -3.00 -32.92
C SER A 153 6.44 -4.32 -33.37
N SER A 154 7.36 -4.89 -32.58
CA SER A 154 8.04 -6.15 -32.92
C SER A 154 7.18 -7.41 -32.77
N TYR A 155 6.17 -7.40 -31.89
CA TYR A 155 5.44 -8.63 -31.51
C TYR A 155 3.93 -8.59 -31.81
N ARG A 156 3.36 -7.44 -32.22
CA ARG A 156 1.91 -7.30 -32.48
C ARG A 156 1.35 -8.26 -33.52
N GLU A 157 2.12 -8.61 -34.55
CA GLU A 157 1.67 -9.50 -35.64
C GLU A 157 1.98 -10.98 -35.37
N THR A 158 3.02 -11.26 -34.57
CA THR A 158 3.52 -12.63 -34.32
C THR A 158 3.03 -13.22 -33.00
N GLY A 159 2.40 -12.42 -32.14
CA GLY A 159 1.99 -12.80 -30.81
C GLY A 159 3.05 -12.48 -29.75
N TYR A 160 2.60 -12.35 -28.50
CA TYR A 160 3.47 -11.99 -27.38
C TYR A 160 3.87 -13.23 -26.59
N PRO A 161 5.16 -13.58 -26.53
CA PRO A 161 5.61 -14.56 -25.55
C PRO A 161 5.50 -13.97 -24.14
N VAL A 162 5.40 -14.82 -23.13
CA VAL A 162 5.12 -14.43 -21.74
C VAL A 162 6.06 -13.33 -21.21
N TRP A 163 7.35 -13.36 -21.53
CA TRP A 163 8.32 -12.35 -21.06
C TRP A 163 8.13 -10.97 -21.70
N VAL A 164 7.65 -10.90 -22.94
CA VAL A 164 7.27 -9.63 -23.57
C VAL A 164 5.94 -9.16 -23.01
N PHE A 165 4.97 -10.08 -22.93
CA PHE A 165 3.63 -9.76 -22.45
C PHE A 165 3.63 -9.13 -21.05
N THR A 166 4.42 -9.68 -20.12
CA THR A 166 4.52 -9.15 -18.75
C THR A 166 5.11 -7.74 -18.67
N GLU A 167 5.86 -7.29 -19.67
CA GLU A 167 6.40 -5.92 -19.73
C GLU A 167 5.40 -4.92 -20.33
N LEU A 168 4.41 -5.39 -21.08
CA LEU A 168 3.42 -4.53 -21.74
C LEU A 168 2.20 -4.23 -20.86
N ILE A 169 1.90 -5.10 -19.90
CA ILE A 169 0.71 -5.03 -19.06
C ILE A 169 0.95 -4.29 -17.74
N THR A 170 -0.11 -3.75 -17.15
CA THR A 170 -0.03 -3.20 -15.79
C THR A 170 0.12 -4.30 -14.75
N PHE A 171 0.61 -3.94 -13.55
CA PHE A 171 0.63 -4.85 -12.41
C PHE A 171 -0.77 -5.44 -12.08
N GLY A 172 -1.83 -4.66 -12.29
CA GLY A 172 -3.20 -5.15 -12.13
C GLY A 172 -3.57 -6.26 -13.12
N THR A 173 -3.24 -6.07 -14.39
CA THR A 173 -3.45 -7.06 -15.45
C THR A 173 -2.53 -8.28 -15.28
N PHE A 174 -1.31 -8.07 -14.77
CA PHE A 174 -0.40 -9.17 -14.40
C PHE A 174 -0.98 -10.07 -13.31
N ILE A 175 -1.57 -9.52 -12.25
CA ILE A 175 -2.19 -10.34 -11.20
C ILE A 175 -3.39 -11.13 -11.75
N ASP A 176 -4.19 -10.52 -12.62
CA ASP A 176 -5.30 -11.21 -13.28
C ASP A 176 -4.81 -12.33 -14.22
N PHE A 177 -3.71 -12.10 -14.94
CA PHE A 177 -3.01 -13.13 -15.71
C PHE A 177 -2.51 -14.27 -14.82
N LEU A 178 -1.93 -13.99 -13.64
CA LEU A 178 -1.53 -15.02 -12.67
C LEU A 178 -2.71 -15.89 -12.20
N PHE A 179 -3.91 -15.32 -12.03
CA PHE A 179 -5.11 -16.12 -11.76
C PHE A 179 -5.44 -17.06 -12.92
N SER A 180 -5.26 -16.62 -14.17
CA SER A 180 -5.42 -17.48 -15.35
C SER A 180 -4.40 -18.62 -15.37
N VAL A 181 -3.12 -18.30 -15.17
CA VAL A 181 -2.03 -19.29 -15.09
C VAL A 181 -2.27 -20.30 -13.97
N SER A 182 -2.72 -19.84 -12.79
CA SER A 182 -3.02 -20.74 -11.66
C SER A 182 -4.15 -21.74 -11.97
N ARG A 183 -5.12 -21.34 -12.82
CA ARG A 183 -6.21 -22.22 -13.26
C ARG A 183 -5.71 -23.22 -14.30
N TYR A 184 -4.89 -22.75 -15.24
CA TYR A 184 -4.26 -23.58 -16.27
C TYR A 184 -3.38 -24.68 -15.67
N LEU A 185 -2.55 -24.32 -14.68
CA LEU A 185 -1.63 -25.26 -14.02
C LEU A 185 -2.27 -26.05 -12.87
N HIS A 186 -3.54 -25.79 -12.52
CA HIS A 186 -4.17 -26.28 -11.30
C HIS A 186 -3.35 -26.03 -10.02
N ASP A 187 -2.65 -24.88 -9.96
CA ASP A 187 -1.72 -24.54 -8.88
C ASP A 187 -2.38 -23.65 -7.81
N GLY A 188 -2.59 -24.24 -6.63
CA GLY A 188 -3.16 -23.55 -5.47
C GLY A 188 -2.24 -22.49 -4.85
N GLU A 189 -0.92 -22.70 -4.87
CA GLU A 189 0.05 -21.74 -4.32
C GLU A 189 0.17 -20.52 -5.23
N PHE A 190 0.12 -20.71 -6.55
CA PHE A 190 0.12 -19.61 -7.50
C PHE A 190 -1.16 -18.76 -7.40
N ARG A 191 -2.31 -19.43 -7.19
CA ARG A 191 -3.58 -18.74 -6.92
C ARG A 191 -3.51 -17.93 -5.63
N LYS A 192 -2.96 -18.50 -4.57
CA LYS A 192 -2.75 -17.83 -3.29
C LYS A 192 -1.81 -16.63 -3.44
N ARG A 193 -0.70 -16.77 -4.18
CA ARG A 193 0.21 -15.67 -4.48
C ARG A 193 -0.51 -14.53 -5.21
N ALA A 194 -1.36 -14.84 -6.19
CA ALA A 194 -2.16 -13.83 -6.88
C ALA A 194 -3.08 -13.04 -5.92
N TYR A 195 -3.67 -13.68 -4.90
CA TYR A 195 -4.42 -12.97 -3.86
C TYR A 195 -3.53 -12.09 -2.97
N GLU A 196 -2.33 -12.54 -2.61
CA GLU A 196 -1.38 -11.72 -1.84
C GLU A 196 -0.92 -10.50 -2.64
N LEU A 197 -0.71 -10.66 -3.95
CA LEU A 197 -0.36 -9.55 -4.84
C LEU A 197 -1.51 -8.53 -5.00
N GLN A 198 -2.78 -8.92 -4.83
CA GLN A 198 -3.88 -7.93 -4.77
C GLN A 198 -3.73 -6.97 -3.58
N ALA A 199 -3.27 -7.46 -2.42
CA ALA A 199 -2.98 -6.60 -1.27
C ALA A 199 -1.80 -5.65 -1.58
N VAL A 200 -0.74 -6.16 -2.21
CA VAL A 200 0.42 -5.35 -2.65
C VAL A 200 0.00 -4.27 -3.66
N LYS A 201 -0.87 -4.61 -4.62
CA LYS A 201 -1.45 -3.66 -5.58
C LYS A 201 -2.24 -2.56 -4.86
N GLY A 202 -3.05 -2.92 -3.86
CA GLY A 202 -3.77 -1.96 -3.03
C GLY A 202 -2.83 -0.95 -2.35
N LEU A 203 -1.72 -1.43 -1.78
CA LEU A 203 -0.70 -0.57 -1.19
C LEU A 203 0.02 0.31 -2.22
N ARG A 204 0.41 -0.27 -3.36
CA ARG A 204 1.07 0.46 -4.44
C ARG A 204 0.22 1.61 -4.94
N HIS A 205 -1.07 1.37 -5.17
CA HIS A 205 -2.01 2.41 -5.56
C HIS A 205 -2.08 3.51 -4.49
N ALA A 206 -2.19 3.14 -3.21
CA ALA A 206 -2.19 4.11 -2.12
C ALA A 206 -0.91 4.96 -2.10
N CYS A 207 0.25 4.36 -2.28
CA CYS A 207 1.52 5.09 -2.34
C CYS A 207 1.60 6.01 -3.56
N ALA A 208 1.32 5.48 -4.77
CA ALA A 208 1.47 6.19 -6.04
C ALA A 208 0.49 7.36 -6.20
N HIS A 209 -0.73 7.24 -5.66
CA HIS A 209 -1.71 8.32 -5.63
C HIS A 209 -1.54 9.27 -4.43
N ASN A 210 -0.46 9.11 -3.66
CA ASN A 210 -0.18 9.90 -2.47
C ASN A 210 -1.33 9.86 -1.43
N ASN A 211 -2.03 8.74 -1.27
CA ASN A 211 -3.03 8.58 -0.21
C ASN A 211 -2.38 8.59 1.18
N CYS A 212 -3.16 8.86 2.22
CA CYS A 212 -2.70 8.78 3.61
C CYS A 212 -2.90 7.35 4.11
N ILE A 213 -1.80 6.64 4.37
CA ILE A 213 -1.75 5.22 4.71
C ILE A 213 -1.91 5.00 6.21
N ILE A 214 -1.29 5.82 7.05
CA ILE A 214 -1.32 5.65 8.52
C ILE A 214 -2.35 6.54 9.21
N ASN A 215 -3.31 7.10 8.46
CA ASN A 215 -4.29 8.03 9.01
C ASN A 215 -5.31 7.37 9.95
N ASP A 216 -5.49 6.05 9.87
CA ASP A 216 -6.35 5.27 10.75
C ASP A 216 -5.84 3.84 10.91
N LEU A 217 -5.36 3.56 12.14
CA LEU A 217 -4.74 2.29 12.56
C LEU A 217 -5.66 1.46 13.47
N LYS A 218 -6.96 1.81 13.54
CA LYS A 218 -7.99 1.08 14.30
C LYS A 218 -8.25 -0.29 13.71
N SER A 219 -8.57 -1.26 14.57
CA SER A 219 -9.07 -2.56 14.13
C SER A 219 -10.32 -2.38 13.27
N GLY A 220 -10.48 -3.20 12.25
CA GLY A 220 -11.54 -3.05 11.26
C GLY A 220 -12.09 -4.38 10.78
N LYS A 221 -12.87 -4.32 9.71
CA LYS A 221 -13.33 -5.49 8.96
C LYS A 221 -12.79 -5.33 7.54
N PRO A 222 -11.67 -6.00 7.19
CA PRO A 222 -11.09 -5.85 5.87
C PRO A 222 -12.02 -6.49 4.84
N ARG A 223 -12.00 -6.00 3.60
CA ARG A 223 -12.82 -6.59 2.52
C ARG A 223 -12.47 -8.05 2.28
N TYR A 224 -11.19 -8.40 2.45
CA TYR A 224 -10.68 -9.75 2.31
C TYR A 224 -9.77 -10.10 3.49
N ASN A 225 -9.87 -11.34 3.96
CA ASN A 225 -9.00 -11.83 5.03
C ASN A 225 -7.54 -11.89 4.57
N VAL A 226 -6.62 -11.63 5.51
CA VAL A 226 -5.18 -11.86 5.31
C VAL A 226 -4.92 -13.34 5.01
N SER A 227 -3.94 -13.61 4.13
CA SER A 227 -3.52 -14.98 3.81
C SER A 227 -3.05 -15.71 5.06
N TYR A 228 -3.20 -17.03 5.06
CA TYR A 228 -2.79 -17.88 6.17
C TYR A 228 -1.28 -17.77 6.45
N ASP A 229 -0.47 -17.73 5.39
CA ASP A 229 0.99 -17.60 5.49
C ASP A 229 1.41 -16.29 6.13
N VAL A 230 0.87 -15.16 5.66
CA VAL A 230 1.17 -13.85 6.27
C VAL A 230 0.74 -13.85 7.73
N ARG A 231 -0.44 -14.39 8.06
CA ARG A 231 -0.91 -14.48 9.46
C ARG A 231 0.04 -15.31 10.33
N ASN A 232 0.48 -16.46 9.82
CA ASN A 232 1.38 -17.35 10.54
C ASN A 232 2.77 -16.72 10.71
N ALA A 233 3.31 -16.11 9.66
CA ALA A 233 4.60 -15.42 9.70
C ALA A 233 4.58 -14.29 10.73
N VAL A 234 3.51 -13.49 10.75
CA VAL A 234 3.32 -12.43 11.75
C VAL A 234 3.19 -13.01 13.16
N THR A 235 2.45 -14.10 13.34
CA THR A 235 2.28 -14.76 14.65
C THR A 235 3.60 -15.35 15.16
N GLY A 236 4.42 -15.88 14.25
CA GLY A 236 5.74 -16.43 14.55
C GLY A 236 6.74 -15.41 15.09
N LEU A 237 6.55 -14.11 14.80
CA LEU A 237 7.38 -13.03 15.34
C LEU A 237 7.17 -12.77 16.84
N LYS A 238 6.08 -13.28 17.44
CA LYS A 238 5.76 -13.12 18.88
C LYS A 238 5.91 -11.66 19.37
N LEU A 239 5.32 -10.73 18.62
CA LEU A 239 5.37 -9.30 18.93
C LEU A 239 4.79 -9.02 20.32
N GLN A 240 5.57 -8.38 21.19
CA GLN A 240 5.16 -8.01 22.54
C GLN A 240 4.19 -6.82 22.50
N ASP A 241 3.22 -6.80 23.40
CA ASP A 241 2.25 -5.69 23.58
C ASP A 241 1.46 -5.28 22.32
N VAL A 242 1.38 -6.18 21.34
CA VAL A 242 0.67 -5.96 20.07
C VAL A 242 -0.30 -7.11 19.80
N ASN A 243 -1.59 -6.79 19.72
CA ASN A 243 -2.58 -7.74 19.24
C ASN A 243 -2.51 -7.87 17.71
N ALA A 244 -1.67 -8.78 17.22
CA ALA A 244 -1.46 -9.01 15.80
C ALA A 244 -2.75 -9.32 15.03
N LYS A 245 -3.67 -10.09 15.61
CA LYS A 245 -4.98 -10.38 15.00
C LYS A 245 -5.80 -9.11 14.79
N ALA A 246 -5.86 -8.24 15.80
CA ALA A 246 -6.55 -6.95 15.69
C ALA A 246 -5.87 -6.03 14.66
N LYS A 247 -4.54 -6.02 14.59
CA LYS A 247 -3.80 -5.21 13.60
C LYS A 247 -4.00 -5.71 12.17
N LEU A 248 -3.99 -7.02 11.95
CA LEU A 248 -4.30 -7.62 10.64
C LEU A 248 -5.77 -7.49 10.22
N SER A 249 -6.67 -7.07 11.11
CA SER A 249 -8.06 -6.72 10.76
C SER A 249 -8.19 -5.30 10.16
N ASN A 250 -7.13 -4.48 10.25
CA ASN A 250 -7.05 -3.21 9.54
C ASN A 250 -6.47 -3.46 8.14
N GLU A 251 -7.23 -3.15 7.09
CA GLU A 251 -6.83 -3.42 5.70
C GLU A 251 -5.49 -2.74 5.32
N ARG A 252 -5.22 -1.54 5.85
CA ARG A 252 -3.97 -0.82 5.57
C ARG A 252 -2.77 -1.52 6.20
N LEU A 253 -2.90 -1.93 7.47
CA LEU A 253 -1.86 -2.70 8.17
C LEU A 253 -1.69 -4.10 7.59
N GLN A 254 -2.78 -4.74 7.15
CA GLN A 254 -2.74 -5.99 6.41
C GLN A 254 -1.95 -5.85 5.11
N HIS A 255 -2.20 -4.80 4.32
CA HIS A 255 -1.45 -4.54 3.09
C HIS A 255 0.04 -4.32 3.37
N ILE A 256 0.39 -3.52 4.39
CA ILE A 256 1.79 -3.33 4.82
C ILE A 256 2.41 -4.67 5.21
N ALA A 257 1.72 -5.48 6.02
CA ALA A 257 2.23 -6.77 6.48
C ALA A 257 2.48 -7.74 5.31
N THR A 258 1.53 -7.85 4.38
CA THR A 258 1.70 -8.68 3.18
C THR A 258 2.86 -8.20 2.31
N THR A 259 3.01 -6.89 2.09
CA THR A 259 4.14 -6.35 1.31
C THR A 259 5.48 -6.62 1.97
N LEU A 260 5.60 -6.39 3.28
CA LEU A 260 6.84 -6.68 4.01
C LEU A 260 7.17 -8.19 3.99
N TYR A 261 6.17 -9.05 4.16
CA TYR A 261 6.35 -10.51 4.12
C TYR A 261 6.76 -11.03 2.73
N LEU A 262 6.07 -10.61 1.67
CA LEU A 262 6.41 -11.03 0.32
C LEU A 262 7.79 -10.51 -0.09
N HIS A 263 8.14 -9.28 0.27
CA HIS A 263 9.48 -8.77 -0.04
C HIS A 263 10.57 -9.55 0.71
N SER A 264 10.37 -9.87 1.99
CA SER A 264 11.39 -10.58 2.78
C SER A 264 11.65 -12.02 2.32
N THR A 265 10.65 -12.64 1.69
CA THR A 265 10.68 -14.01 1.19
C THR A 265 11.12 -14.12 -0.28
N MET A 266 10.75 -13.14 -1.13
CA MET A 266 11.02 -13.18 -2.57
C MET A 266 12.31 -12.45 -2.96
N ALA A 267 12.66 -11.37 -2.26
CA ALA A 267 13.76 -10.51 -2.69
C ALA A 267 15.12 -11.18 -2.46
N SER A 268 16.06 -10.95 -3.39
CA SER A 268 17.45 -11.38 -3.24
C SER A 268 18.10 -10.77 -1.99
N THR A 269 19.11 -11.45 -1.44
CA THR A 269 19.80 -11.00 -0.22
C THR A 269 20.30 -9.55 -0.31
N GLY A 270 20.83 -9.15 -1.47
CA GLY A 270 21.32 -7.78 -1.70
C GLY A 270 20.20 -6.74 -1.67
N VAL A 271 19.07 -7.01 -2.35
CA VAL A 271 17.90 -6.12 -2.36
C VAL A 271 17.29 -6.02 -0.97
N ARG A 272 17.12 -7.16 -0.27
CA ARG A 272 16.60 -7.22 1.10
C ARG A 272 17.49 -6.43 2.07
N THR A 273 18.81 -6.57 1.97
CA THR A 273 19.76 -5.84 2.82
C THR A 273 19.69 -4.33 2.59
N ASN A 274 19.61 -3.89 1.33
CA ASN A 274 19.47 -2.47 1.01
C ASN A 274 18.14 -1.89 1.54
N LYS A 275 17.04 -2.63 1.38
CA LYS A 275 15.73 -2.22 1.92
C LYS A 275 15.68 -2.22 3.43
N GLY A 276 16.34 -3.18 4.09
CA GLY A 276 16.49 -3.19 5.55
C GLY A 276 17.15 -1.92 6.09
N LYS A 277 18.14 -1.34 5.40
CA LYS A 277 18.75 -0.04 5.78
C LYS A 277 17.73 1.10 5.73
N GLN A 278 16.88 1.15 4.71
CA GLN A 278 15.84 2.19 4.56
C GLN A 278 14.73 2.01 5.60
N LEU A 279 14.31 0.77 5.84
CA LEU A 279 13.30 0.43 6.83
C LEU A 279 13.77 0.73 8.27
N ARG A 280 15.06 0.53 8.60
CA ARG A 280 15.60 0.95 9.91
C ARG A 280 15.49 2.46 10.13
N ARG A 281 15.86 3.27 9.13
CA ARG A 281 15.71 4.73 9.20
C ARG A 281 14.24 5.15 9.37
N LEU A 282 13.33 4.44 8.71
CA LEU A 282 11.90 4.64 8.88
C LEU A 282 11.44 4.33 10.32
N VAL A 283 11.92 3.24 10.92
CA VAL A 283 11.63 2.91 12.32
C VAL A 283 12.17 4.00 13.25
N GLU A 284 13.43 4.41 13.08
CA GLU A 284 14.01 5.54 13.83
C GLU A 284 13.15 6.81 13.68
N ARG A 285 12.65 7.09 12.48
CA ARG A 285 11.76 8.22 12.22
C ARG A 285 10.43 8.10 12.96
N MET A 286 9.81 6.92 12.99
CA MET A 286 8.53 6.67 13.66
C MET A 286 8.62 6.95 15.17
N TYR A 287 9.77 6.66 15.77
CA TYR A 287 9.99 6.82 17.22
C TYR A 287 10.69 8.13 17.62
N ARG A 288 11.11 8.97 16.66
CA ARG A 288 11.77 10.27 16.94
C ARG A 288 10.99 11.14 17.93
N ASN A 289 9.66 11.16 17.79
CA ASN A 289 8.74 11.93 18.65
C ASN A 289 7.81 10.98 19.43
N GLU A 290 8.31 9.83 19.90
CA GLU A 290 7.49 8.83 20.60
C GLU A 290 6.68 9.42 21.77
N SER A 291 7.24 10.41 22.47
CA SER A 291 6.58 11.12 23.57
C SER A 291 5.23 11.74 23.19
N TYR A 292 5.01 12.08 21.92
CA TYR A 292 3.75 12.63 21.42
C TYR A 292 2.60 11.62 21.54
N TYR A 293 2.90 10.32 21.47
CA TYR A 293 1.89 9.27 21.31
C TYR A 293 1.71 8.41 22.56
N LEU A 294 2.34 8.77 23.70
CA LEU A 294 2.28 7.99 24.94
C LEU A 294 0.85 7.71 25.44
N ARG A 295 -0.09 8.63 25.18
CA ARG A 295 -1.50 8.50 25.55
C ARG A 295 -2.40 8.05 24.39
N ASN A 296 -1.82 7.68 23.25
CA ASN A 296 -2.55 7.23 22.06
C ASN A 296 -2.12 5.80 21.70
N ASP A 297 -2.82 4.82 22.29
CA ASP A 297 -2.54 3.40 22.06
C ASP A 297 -2.74 2.97 20.61
N GLN A 298 -3.65 3.62 19.86
CA GLN A 298 -3.90 3.32 18.45
C GLN A 298 -2.64 3.50 17.62
N ILE A 299 -2.00 4.67 17.77
CA ILE A 299 -0.76 5.01 17.08
C ILE A 299 0.39 4.19 17.64
N ARG A 300 0.57 4.16 18.97
CA ARG A 300 1.67 3.44 19.63
C ARG A 300 1.73 1.96 19.24
N THR A 301 0.61 1.24 19.38
CA THR A 301 0.55 -0.19 19.01
C THR A 301 0.56 -0.40 17.50
N GLY A 302 0.13 0.58 16.70
CA GLY A 302 0.27 0.54 15.24
C GLY A 302 1.73 0.66 14.80
N PHE A 303 2.49 1.55 15.43
CA PHE A 303 3.92 1.70 15.19
C PHE A 303 4.70 0.48 15.67
N ALA A 304 4.39 -0.03 16.86
CA ALA A 304 4.97 -1.26 17.38
C ALA A 304 4.71 -2.48 16.48
N PHE A 305 3.53 -2.55 15.85
CA PHE A 305 3.24 -3.59 14.87
C PHE A 305 4.17 -3.47 13.65
N ILE A 306 4.19 -2.31 12.98
CA ILE A 306 4.99 -2.09 11.77
C ILE A 306 6.49 -2.28 12.06
N SER A 307 7.00 -1.72 13.16
CA SER A 307 8.40 -1.86 13.55
C SER A 307 8.76 -3.30 13.91
N GLY A 308 7.86 -4.03 14.58
CA GLY A 308 8.00 -5.45 14.86
C GLY A 308 8.14 -6.29 13.60
N LEU A 309 7.33 -6.03 12.57
CA LEU A 309 7.45 -6.70 11.26
C LEU A 309 8.79 -6.39 10.59
N ILE A 310 9.19 -5.11 10.59
CA ILE A 310 10.46 -4.67 9.99
C ILE A 310 11.64 -5.36 10.67
N ASN A 311 11.68 -5.31 12.00
CA ASN A 311 12.79 -5.87 12.77
C ASN A 311 12.87 -7.38 12.58
N GLY A 312 11.73 -8.07 12.68
CA GLY A 312 11.68 -9.53 12.56
C GLY A 312 12.07 -10.09 11.20
N TRP A 313 11.90 -9.33 10.11
CA TRP A 313 12.12 -9.83 8.75
C TRP A 313 13.31 -9.21 8.01
N PHE A 314 13.79 -8.02 8.42
CA PHE A 314 14.82 -7.27 7.70
C PHE A 314 16.01 -6.85 8.56
N VAL A 315 15.92 -7.03 9.88
CA VAL A 315 16.96 -6.61 10.83
C VAL A 315 17.32 -7.81 11.71
N ASN A 316 17.87 -8.84 11.06
CA ASN A 316 18.72 -9.85 11.67
C ASN A 316 20.12 -9.68 11.10
#